data_AF-A0A7X3G354-F1
#
_entry.id   AF-A0A7X3G354-F1
#
_cell.length_a   1.000
_cell.length_b   1.000
_cell.length_c   1.000
_cell.angle_alpha   90.00
_cell.angle_beta   90.00
_cell.angle_gamma   90.00
#
_symmetry.space_group_name_H-M   'P 1'
#
loop_
_entity.id
_entity.type
_entity.pdbx_description
1 polymer ?
#
loop_
_entity_poly.entity_id
_entity_poly.type
_entity_poly.pdbx_seq_one_letter_code
_entity_poly.pdbx_strand_id
1 'polypeptide(L)'
;MPAWSALYLAGDVALSAWMLRRDFRRRGRAAVVATAELLGSVSLALPALAYLDMDFAALLNNAALWSLFALGMVALASFGWRDIRASLHDPRTAWLPPRRRWLITALGPGMMLAAALPEVWWGGLALAK
;
A
#
# COMPACT_ATOMS: atom_id res chain seq x y z
N MET A 1 -11.16 -17.33 9.75
CA MET A 1 -10.06 -16.36 9.52
C MET A 1 -9.69 -15.70 10.83
N PRO A 2 -8.43 -15.36 11.14
CA PRO A 2 -8.21 -14.31 12.11
C PRO A 2 -8.66 -13.02 11.42
N ALA A 3 -9.71 -12.38 11.95
CA ALA A 3 -10.36 -11.16 11.44
C ALA A 3 -9.43 -9.93 11.28
N TRP A 4 -8.13 -10.10 11.45
CA TRP A 4 -7.11 -9.07 11.56
C TRP A 4 -6.65 -8.54 10.20
N SER A 5 -6.66 -9.34 9.12
CA SER A 5 -6.36 -8.85 7.76
C SER A 5 -7.45 -7.90 7.23
N ALA A 6 -8.72 -8.21 7.53
CA ALA A 6 -9.84 -7.29 7.27
C ALA A 6 -9.75 -6.00 8.10
N LEU A 7 -9.18 -6.06 9.31
CA LEU A 7 -8.92 -4.88 10.15
C LEU A 7 -7.80 -3.99 9.60
N TYR A 8 -6.78 -4.56 8.94
CA TYR A 8 -5.74 -3.77 8.25
C TYR A 8 -6.28 -3.10 6.99
N LEU A 9 -7.06 -3.83 6.18
CA LEU A 9 -7.77 -3.27 5.03
C LEU A 9 -8.73 -2.14 5.44
N ALA A 10 -9.55 -2.40 6.47
CA ALA A 10 -10.46 -1.41 7.02
C ALA A 10 -9.69 -0.26 7.66
N GLY A 11 -8.52 -0.52 8.24
CA GLY A 11 -7.61 0.47 8.83
C GLY A 11 -7.02 1.39 7.78
N ASP A 12 -6.45 0.86 6.70
CA ASP A 12 -5.89 1.65 5.59
C ASP A 12 -6.98 2.39 4.83
N VAL A 13 -8.13 1.75 4.58
CA VAL A 13 -9.28 2.40 3.93
C VAL A 13 -9.88 3.47 4.84
N ALA A 14 -10.01 3.23 6.15
CA ALA A 14 -10.54 4.21 7.10
C ALA A 14 -9.55 5.35 7.38
N LEU A 15 -8.26 5.07 7.48
CA LEU A 15 -7.19 6.06 7.65
C LEU A 15 -7.08 6.91 6.39
N SER A 16 -7.09 6.29 5.21
CA SER A 16 -7.15 7.00 3.94
C SER A 16 -8.45 7.80 3.83
N ALA A 17 -9.63 7.24 4.13
CA ALA A 17 -10.90 7.97 4.17
C ALA A 17 -10.92 9.13 5.18
N TRP A 18 -10.22 8.99 6.31
CA TRP A 18 -10.07 10.02 7.32
C TRP A 18 -9.11 11.13 6.87
N MET A 19 -7.97 10.79 6.25
CA MET A 19 -7.08 11.74 5.59
C MET A 19 -7.80 12.46 4.45
N LEU A 20 -8.58 11.72 3.65
CA LEU A 20 -9.46 12.25 2.61
C LEU A 20 -10.48 13.23 3.20
N ARG A 21 -10.98 13.07 4.43
CA ARG A 21 -11.90 14.03 5.07
C ARG A 21 -11.25 15.33 5.55
N ARG A 22 -9.97 15.31 5.96
CA ARG A 22 -9.28 16.50 6.49
C ARG A 22 -8.50 17.28 5.43
N ASP A 23 -7.86 16.60 4.47
CA ASP A 23 -7.02 17.24 3.46
C ASP A 23 -7.77 17.63 2.16
N PHE A 24 -8.96 17.06 1.86
CA PHE A 24 -9.76 17.49 0.69
C PHE A 24 -10.34 18.90 0.79
N ARG A 25 -10.28 19.58 1.94
CA ARG A 25 -10.61 21.01 1.98
C ARG A 25 -9.66 21.83 1.09
N ARG A 26 -8.50 21.27 0.69
CA ARG A 26 -7.59 21.84 -0.30
C ARG A 26 -7.54 20.91 -1.53
N ARG A 27 -8.39 21.18 -2.53
CA ARG A 27 -8.39 20.51 -3.85
C ARG A 27 -7.03 20.65 -4.56
N GLY A 28 -6.07 19.78 -4.26
CA GLY A 28 -4.71 19.89 -4.78
C GLY A 28 -4.00 18.55 -5.01
N ARG A 29 -2.72 18.62 -5.39
CA ARG A 29 -1.86 17.47 -5.72
C ARG A 29 -1.82 16.38 -4.63
N ALA A 30 -1.96 16.75 -3.36
CA ALA A 30 -1.97 15.81 -2.24
C ALA A 30 -3.17 14.87 -2.26
N ALA A 31 -4.36 15.38 -2.60
CA ALA A 31 -5.58 14.59 -2.72
C ALA A 31 -5.45 13.51 -3.81
N VAL A 32 -4.90 13.89 -4.97
CA VAL A 32 -4.66 12.97 -6.10
C VAL A 32 -3.72 11.84 -5.68
N VAL A 33 -2.66 12.17 -4.95
CA VAL A 33 -1.68 11.17 -4.49
C VAL A 33 -2.30 10.22 -3.46
N ALA A 34 -3.06 10.74 -2.49
CA ALA A 34 -3.75 9.90 -1.51
C ALA A 34 -4.79 8.95 -2.17
N THR A 35 -5.51 9.43 -3.19
CA THR A 35 -6.40 8.57 -3.97
C THR A 35 -5.64 7.49 -4.73
N ALA A 36 -4.50 7.83 -5.33
CA ALA A 36 -3.68 6.86 -6.04
C ALA A 36 -3.05 5.81 -5.09
N GLU A 37 -2.65 6.20 -3.88
CA GLU A 37 -2.18 5.29 -2.83
C GLU A 37 -3.28 4.33 -2.39
N LEU A 38 -4.49 4.83 -2.16
CA LEU A 38 -5.66 4.01 -1.84
C LEU A 38 -5.97 3.00 -2.96
N LEU A 39 -5.98 3.44 -4.22
CA LEU A 39 -6.22 2.53 -5.35
C LEU A 39 -5.14 1.46 -5.47
N GLY A 40 -3.88 1.81 -5.21
CA GLY A 40 -2.78 0.86 -5.16
C GLY A 40 -2.95 -0.20 -4.07
N SER A 41 -3.31 0.22 -2.86
CA SER A 41 -3.58 -0.68 -1.73
C SER A 41 -4.78 -1.60 -2.02
N VAL A 42 -5.88 -1.04 -2.54
CA VAL A 42 -7.05 -1.82 -2.97
C VAL A 42 -6.69 -2.84 -4.05
N SER A 43 -5.80 -2.49 -4.99
CA SER A 43 -5.36 -3.40 -6.05
C SER A 43 -4.55 -4.59 -5.52
N LEU A 44 -3.83 -4.44 -4.41
CA LEU A 44 -3.16 -5.55 -3.71
C LEU A 44 -4.12 -6.38 -2.84
N ALA A 45 -5.10 -5.71 -2.23
CA ALA A 45 -6.10 -6.30 -1.37
C ALA A 45 -7.06 -7.25 -2.12
N LEU A 46 -7.52 -6.88 -3.32
CA LEU A 46 -8.52 -7.66 -4.06
C LEU A 46 -8.01 -9.07 -4.45
N PRO A 47 -6.77 -9.25 -4.96
CA PRO A 47 -6.18 -10.57 -5.13
C PRO A 47 -6.05 -11.37 -3.84
N ALA A 48 -5.66 -10.72 -2.73
CA ALA A 48 -5.59 -11.38 -1.43
C ALA A 48 -6.96 -11.86 -0.94
N LEU A 49 -8.02 -11.08 -1.17
CA LEU A 49 -9.41 -11.46 -0.90
C LEU A 49 -9.85 -12.64 -1.78
N ALA A 50 -9.46 -12.67 -3.06
CA ALA A 50 -9.76 -13.79 -3.95
C ALA A 50 -9.11 -15.11 -3.51
N TYR A 51 -7.93 -15.08 -2.88
CA TYR A 51 -7.38 -16.32 -2.28
C TYR A 51 -8.25 -16.86 -1.14
N LEU A 52 -8.84 -15.93 -0.40
CA LEU A 52 -9.49 -16.12 0.89
C LEU A 52 -11.00 -16.43 0.78
N ASP A 53 -11.64 -16.00 -0.30
CA ASP A 53 -13.05 -16.17 -0.60
C ASP A 53 -13.23 -16.66 -2.04
N MET A 54 -13.72 -17.90 -2.19
CA MET A 54 -13.90 -18.51 -3.51
C MET A 54 -15.05 -17.90 -4.30
N ASP A 55 -16.10 -17.40 -3.63
CA ASP A 55 -17.22 -16.76 -4.31
C ASP A 55 -16.78 -15.43 -4.91
N PHE A 56 -15.95 -14.70 -4.18
CA PHE A 56 -15.29 -13.50 -4.71
C PHE A 56 -14.30 -13.83 -5.84
N ALA A 57 -13.52 -14.90 -5.69
CA ALA A 57 -12.59 -15.35 -6.73
C ALA A 57 -13.31 -15.68 -8.05
N ALA A 58 -14.51 -16.26 -7.98
CA ALA A 58 -15.31 -16.60 -9.16
C ALA A 58 -15.79 -15.35 -9.93
N LEU A 59 -15.82 -14.17 -9.31
CA LEU A 59 -16.19 -12.90 -9.95
C LEU A 59 -15.04 -12.29 -10.77
N LEU A 60 -13.80 -12.75 -10.56
CA LEU A 60 -12.60 -12.21 -11.20
C LEU A 60 -11.92 -13.28 -12.03
N ASN A 61 -11.66 -13.00 -13.31
CA ASN A 61 -10.85 -13.89 -14.11
C ASN A 61 -9.36 -13.81 -13.71
N ASN A 62 -8.59 -14.83 -14.06
CA ASN A 62 -7.18 -14.93 -13.66
C ASN A 62 -6.34 -13.74 -14.18
N ALA A 63 -6.67 -13.22 -15.37
CA ALA A 63 -6.02 -12.04 -15.94
C ALA A 63 -6.27 -10.76 -15.12
N ALA A 64 -7.48 -10.58 -14.58
CA ALA A 64 -7.82 -9.46 -13.72
C ALA A 64 -7.07 -9.53 -12.38
N LEU A 65 -6.98 -10.72 -11.78
CA LEU A 65 -6.21 -10.94 -10.55
C LEU A 65 -4.72 -10.60 -10.76
N TRP A 66 -4.12 -11.09 -11.85
CA TRP A 66 -2.74 -10.76 -12.21
C TRP A 66 -2.53 -9.26 -12.44
N SER A 67 -3.47 -8.61 -13.13
CA SER A 67 -3.39 -7.18 -13.41
C SER A 67 -3.48 -6.35 -12.14
N LEU A 68 -4.42 -6.67 -11.26
CA LEU A 68 -4.59 -6.01 -9.96
C LEU A 68 -3.37 -6.20 -9.07
N PHE A 69 -2.86 -7.43 -8.98
CA PHE A 69 -1.67 -7.73 -8.21
C PHE A 69 -0.44 -6.97 -8.73
N ALA A 70 -0.22 -6.96 -10.04
CA ALA A 70 0.87 -6.22 -10.66
C ALA A 70 0.75 -4.71 -10.42
N LEU A 71 -0.45 -4.14 -10.58
CA LEU A 71 -0.72 -2.73 -10.33
C LEU A 71 -0.46 -2.35 -8.87
N GLY A 72 -0.93 -3.17 -7.92
CA GLY A 72 -0.71 -2.92 -6.51
C GLY A 72 0.77 -3.06 -6.11
N MET A 73 1.50 -4.02 -6.68
CA MET A 73 2.96 -4.14 -6.49
C MET A 73 3.73 -2.93 -7.05
N VAL A 74 3.36 -2.45 -8.25
CA VAL A 74 3.95 -1.25 -8.85
C VAL A 74 3.64 -0.02 -8.01
N ALA A 75 2.41 0.10 -7.50
CA ALA A 75 2.02 1.20 -6.62
C ALA A 75 2.83 1.18 -5.31
N LEU A 76 2.92 0.02 -4.64
CA LEU A 76 3.70 -0.17 -3.42
C LEU A 76 5.16 0.25 -3.62
N ALA A 77 5.80 -0.22 -4.70
CA ALA A 77 7.18 0.15 -5.02
C ALA A 77 7.33 1.65 -5.33
N SER A 78 6.39 2.22 -6.08
CA SER A 78 6.43 3.64 -6.49
C SER A 78 6.26 4.59 -5.31
N PHE A 79 5.30 4.30 -4.42
CA PHE A 79 5.05 5.12 -3.23
C PHE A 79 6.15 4.94 -2.19
N GLY A 80 6.63 3.71 -1.97
CA GLY A 80 7.81 3.47 -1.12
C GLY A 80 9.03 4.26 -1.61
N TRP A 81 9.30 4.27 -2.92
CA TRP A 81 10.40 5.06 -3.50
C TRP A 81 10.18 6.57 -3.39
N ARG A 82 8.93 7.04 -3.51
CA ARG A 82 8.58 8.46 -3.32
C ARG A 82 8.88 8.90 -1.89
N ASP A 83 8.51 8.10 -0.90
CA ASP A 83 8.70 8.42 0.51
C ASP A 83 10.17 8.37 0.92
N ILE A 84 10.95 7.41 0.38
CA ILE A 84 12.42 7.38 0.51
C ILE A 84 13.01 8.70 0.02
N ARG A 85 12.66 9.11 -1.21
CA ARG A 85 13.19 10.35 -1.78
C ARG A 85 12.78 11.57 -0.97
N ALA A 86 11.52 11.66 -0.54
CA ALA A 86 11.04 12.77 0.28
C ALA A 86 11.81 12.86 1.61
N SER A 87 12.04 11.72 2.27
CA SER A 87 12.80 11.64 3.53
C SER A 87 14.28 11.98 3.35
N LEU A 88 14.91 11.52 2.26
CA LEU A 88 16.30 11.88 1.91
C LEU A 88 16.47 13.36 1.53
N HIS A 89 15.42 14.01 1.05
CA HIS A 89 15.44 15.44 0.73
C HIS A 89 14.99 16.33 1.90
N ASP A 90 14.56 15.76 3.04
CA ASP A 90 14.12 16.56 4.18
C ASP A 90 15.33 17.29 4.82
N PRO A 91 15.33 18.64 4.86
CA PRO A 91 16.40 19.41 5.47
C PRO A 91 16.51 19.19 6.99
N ARG A 92 15.44 18.74 7.67
CA ARG A 92 15.45 18.46 9.11
C ARG A 92 16.33 17.27 9.48
N THR A 93 16.64 16.40 8.53
CA THR A 93 17.51 15.22 8.72
C THR A 93 18.93 15.44 8.20
N ALA A 94 19.25 16.63 7.67
CA ALA A 94 20.53 16.92 7.01
C ALA A 94 21.74 16.92 7.95
N TRP A 95 21.54 17.14 9.26
CA TRP A 95 22.60 17.12 10.27
C TRP A 95 22.99 15.70 10.72
N LEU A 96 22.25 14.67 10.32
CA LEU A 96 22.52 13.28 10.71
C LEU A 96 23.64 12.66 9.85
N PRO A 97 24.48 11.78 10.42
CA PRO A 97 25.44 10.99 9.66
C PRO A 97 24.75 10.17 8.56
N PRO A 98 25.38 9.97 7.38
CA PRO A 98 24.74 9.33 6.22
C PRO A 98 24.13 7.96 6.51
N ARG A 99 24.81 7.14 7.32
CA ARG A 99 24.32 5.80 7.72
C ARG A 99 23.06 5.85 8.58
N ARG A 100 22.99 6.79 9.54
CA ARG A 100 21.80 6.96 10.40
C ARG A 100 20.63 7.55 9.62
N ARG A 101 20.93 8.46 8.70
CA ARG A 101 19.93 9.03 7.79
C ARG A 101 19.29 7.95 6.94
N TRP A 102 20.08 7.08 6.32
CA TRP A 102 19.58 5.93 5.57
C TRP A 102 18.75 4.97 6.41
N LEU A 103 19.18 4.64 7.64
CA LEU A 103 18.41 3.79 8.55
C LEU A 103 17.04 4.37 8.90
N ILE A 104 16.98 5.67 9.23
CA ILE A 104 15.72 6.34 9.55
C ILE A 104 14.82 6.43 8.32
N THR A 105 15.40 6.73 7.15
CA THR A 105 14.66 6.76 5.89
C THR A 105 14.17 5.37 5.46
N ALA A 106 14.90 4.30 5.78
CA ALA A 106 14.51 2.93 5.48
C ALA A 106 13.39 2.40 6.40
N LEU A 107 13.22 2.97 7.61
CA LEU A 107 12.19 2.53 8.56
C LEU A 107 10.76 2.77 8.03
N GLY A 108 10.48 3.91 7.40
CA GLY A 108 9.15 4.21 6.85
C GLY A 108 8.68 3.17 5.80
N PRO A 109 9.42 2.98 4.71
CA PRO A 109 9.16 1.93 3.73
C PRO A 109 9.20 0.53 4.33
N GLY A 110 10.08 0.29 5.30
CA GLY A 110 10.16 -1.00 6.00
C GLY A 110 8.88 -1.33 6.76
N MET A 111 8.28 -0.36 7.46
CA MET A 111 6.99 -0.53 8.12
C MET A 111 5.84 -0.71 7.13
N MET A 112 5.85 0.05 6.02
CA MET A 112 4.83 -0.05 4.98
C MET A 112 4.87 -1.40 4.26
N LEU A 113 6.08 -1.90 3.95
CA LEU A 113 6.28 -3.25 3.41
C LEU A 113 5.88 -4.33 4.42
N ALA A 114 6.22 -4.15 5.71
CA ALA A 114 5.83 -5.10 6.75
C ALA A 114 4.30 -5.20 6.89
N ALA A 115 3.60 -4.08 6.73
CA ALA A 115 2.14 -4.03 6.75
C ALA A 115 1.52 -4.69 5.51
N ALA A 116 2.13 -4.53 4.32
CA ALA A 116 1.64 -5.08 3.05
C ALA A 116 2.04 -6.54 2.77
N LEU A 117 2.96 -7.10 3.56
CA LEU A 117 3.46 -8.47 3.40
C LEU A 117 2.36 -9.53 3.35
N PRO A 118 1.33 -9.50 4.22
CA PRO A 118 0.22 -10.45 4.16
C PRO A 118 -0.55 -10.37 2.84
N GLU A 119 -0.88 -9.18 2.36
CA GLU A 119 -1.62 -8.97 1.10
C GLU A 119 -0.81 -9.46 -0.10
N VAL A 120 0.50 -9.16 -0.13
CA VAL A 120 1.42 -9.67 -1.16
C VAL A 120 1.49 -11.19 -1.13
N TRP A 121 1.59 -11.79 0.06
CA TRP A 121 1.67 -13.23 0.24
C TRP A 121 0.39 -13.94 -0.22
N TRP A 122 -0.77 -13.49 0.27
CA TRP A 122 -2.06 -14.09 -0.09
C TRP A 122 -2.43 -13.84 -1.55
N GLY A 123 -2.16 -12.65 -2.08
CA GLY A 123 -2.35 -12.35 -3.49
C GLY A 123 -1.47 -13.23 -4.38
N GLY A 124 -0.21 -13.43 -4.02
CA GLY A 124 0.69 -14.34 -4.73
C GLY A 124 0.20 -15.80 -4.70
N LEU A 125 -0.31 -16.27 -3.56
CA LEU A 125 -0.92 -17.59 -3.46
C LEU A 125 -2.23 -17.72 -4.25
N ALA A 126 -3.00 -16.64 -4.41
CA ALA A 126 -4.21 -16.61 -5.26
C ALA A 126 -3.87 -16.94 -6.71
N LEU A 127 -2.75 -16.40 -7.19
CA LEU A 127 -2.29 -16.52 -8.58
C LEU A 127 -1.55 -17.82 -8.87
N ALA A 128 -1.11 -18.54 -7.83
CA ALA A 128 -0.41 -19.80 -7.93
C ALA A 128 -1.35 -21.03 -7.93
N LYS A 129 -2.65 -20.83 -7.73
CA LYS A 129 -3.70 -21.85 -7.85
C LYS A 129 -4.13 -22.02 -9.31
#